data_AF-C6B2E9-F1
#
_entry.id   AF-C6B2E9-F1
#
_cell.length_a   1.000
_cell.length_b   1.000
_cell.length_c   1.000
_cell.angle_alpha   90.00
_cell.angle_beta   90.00
_cell.angle_gamma   90.00
#
_symmetry.space_group_name_H-M   'P 1'
#
loop_
_entity.id
_entity.type
_entity.pdbx_description
1 polymer ?
#
loop_
_entity_poly.entity_id
_entity_poly.type
_entity_poly.pdbx_seq_one_letter_code
_entity_poly.pdbx_strand_id
1 'polypeptide(L)' 'MHVARLLVLTPLFALIVTPAYAYLDPGTGSIIIQSVIGAFAVGAASISLFWQRVKSFLCRTGDNQRQKSGRERK' A
#
# COMPACT_ATOMS: atom_id res chain seq x y z
N MET A 1 5.65 41.47 21.08
CA MET A 1 6.98 40.85 21.28
C MET A 1 7.11 39.44 20.67
N HIS A 2 6.03 38.66 20.53
CA HIS A 2 6.10 37.30 19.96
C HIS A 2 6.36 37.24 18.45
N VAL A 3 5.77 38.13 17.65
CA VAL A 3 5.97 38.18 16.18
C VAL A 3 7.40 38.53 15.78
N ALA A 4 8.03 39.50 16.45
CA ALA A 4 9.44 39.83 16.22
C ALA A 4 10.36 38.66 16.59
N ARG A 5 10.03 37.92 17.66
CA ARG A 5 10.77 36.72 18.07
C ARG A 5 10.64 35.61 17.03
N LEU A 6 9.45 35.39 16.45
CA LEU A 6 9.24 34.42 15.36
C LEU A 6 10.01 34.82 14.08
N LEU A 7 10.02 36.11 13.74
CA LEU A 7 10.71 36.64 12.57
C LEU A 7 12.24 36.48 12.67
N VAL A 8 12.80 36.56 13.88
CA VAL A 8 14.25 36.36 14.12
C VAL A 8 14.63 34.88 14.29
N LEU A 9 13.79 34.08 14.94
CA LEU A 9 14.11 32.67 15.20
C LEU A 9 14.05 31.79 13.94
N THR A 10 13.17 32.12 12.99
CA THR A 10 13.01 31.35 11.75
C THR A 10 14.28 31.34 10.88
N PRO A 11 14.92 32.48 10.53
CA PRO A 11 16.17 32.48 9.78
C PRO A 11 17.36 31.95 10.59
N LEU A 12 17.36 32.14 11.91
CA LEU A 12 18.40 31.61 12.79
C LEU A 12 18.42 30.06 12.77
N PHE A 13 17.25 29.43 12.67
CA PHE A 13 17.13 27.97 12.57
C PHE A 13 17.62 27.44 11.21
N ALA A 14 17.43 28.19 10.13
CA ALA A 14 17.89 27.82 8.79
C ALA A 14 19.43 27.73 8.68
N LEU A 15 20.17 28.45 9.53
CA LEU A 15 21.64 28.41 9.57
C LEU A 15 22.21 27.10 10.16
N ILE A 16 21.38 26.29 10.82
CA ILE A 16 21.78 25.04 11.51
C ILE A 16 21.43 23.80 10.67
N VAL A 17 20.93 23.97 9.43
CA VAL A 17 20.47 22.85 8.61
C VAL A 17 21.64 21.95 8.20
N THR A 18 21.54 20.66 8.52
CA THR A 18 22.48 19.62 8.10
C THR A 18 22.03 18.97 6.78
N PRO A 19 22.95 18.43 5.96
CA PRO A 19 22.59 17.77 4.72
C PRO A 19 21.74 16.52 4.99
N ALA A 20 20.47 16.57 4.59
CA ALA A 20 19.53 15.46 4.72
C ALA A 20 19.61 14.56 3.47
N TYR A 21 20.46 13.52 3.53
CA TYR A 21 20.69 12.58 2.42
C TYR A 21 19.48 11.69 2.08
N ALA A 22 18.49 11.63 2.96
CA ALA A 22 17.21 10.92 2.74
C ALA A 22 16.03 11.90 2.78
N TYR A 23 16.24 13.14 2.34
CA TYR A 23 15.15 14.10 2.23
C TYR A 23 14.25 13.71 1.07
N LEU A 24 13.12 13.12 1.44
CA LEU A 24 12.01 12.96 0.52
C LEU A 24 11.36 14.34 0.41
N ASP A 25 11.49 14.98 -0.75
CA ASP A 25 10.83 16.26 -1.01
C ASP A 25 9.33 16.16 -0.64
N PRO A 26 8.72 17.19 -0.01
CA PRO A 26 7.32 17.12 0.43
C PRO A 26 6.32 16.73 -0.67
N GLY A 27 6.62 17.01 -1.94
CA GLY A 27 5.86 16.51 -3.09
C GLY A 27 6.06 15.01 -3.33
N THR A 28 7.30 14.52 -3.27
CA THR A 28 7.63 13.10 -3.42
C THR A 28 7.04 12.26 -2.27
N GLY A 29 7.14 12.75 -1.03
CA GLY A 29 6.53 12.09 0.13
C GLY A 29 5.02 11.91 -0.02
N SER A 30 4.34 12.94 -0.55
CA SER A 30 2.91 12.89 -0.83
C SER A 30 2.56 11.84 -1.89
N ILE A 31 3.32 11.75 -2.98
CA ILE A 31 3.12 10.78 -4.05
C ILE A 31 3.30 9.33 -3.57
N ILE A 32 4.31 9.07 -2.75
CA ILE A 32 4.53 7.72 -2.21
C ILE A 32 3.33 7.28 -1.36
N ILE A 33 2.88 8.12 -0.43
CA ILE A 33 1.74 7.79 0.42
C ILE A 33 0.47 7.59 -0.42
N GLN A 34 0.21 8.49 -1.39
CA GLN A 34 -0.95 8.38 -2.27
C GLN A 34 -0.91 7.11 -3.13
N SER A 35 0.25 6.76 -3.69
CA SER A 35 0.40 5.55 -4.52
C SER A 35 0.21 4.27 -3.71
N VAL A 36 0.70 4.20 -2.47
CA VAL A 36 0.46 3.06 -1.57
C VAL A 36 -1.04 2.92 -1.28
N ILE A 37 -1.71 4.01 -0.89
CA ILE A 37 -3.16 3.99 -0.61
C ILE A 37 -3.93 3.59 -1.88
N GLY A 38 -3.58 4.16 -3.03
CA GLY A 38 -4.20 3.85 -4.32
C GLY A 38 -4.02 2.38 -4.71
N ALA A 39 -2.82 1.83 -4.56
CA ALA A 39 -2.55 0.42 -4.83
C ALA A 39 -3.36 -0.51 -3.93
N PHE A 40 -3.48 -0.19 -2.64
CA PHE A 40 -4.33 -0.96 -1.71
C PHE A 40 -5.81 -0.87 -2.07
N ALA A 41 -6.31 0.32 -2.38
CA ALA A 41 -7.70 0.53 -2.76
C ALA A 41 -8.06 -0.24 -4.05
N VAL A 42 -7.24 -0.11 -5.09
CA VAL A 42 -7.43 -0.82 -6.37
C VAL A 42 -7.28 -2.33 -6.19
N GLY A 43 -6.29 -2.77 -5.42
CA GLY A 43 -6.07 -4.19 -5.12
C GLY A 43 -7.26 -4.82 -4.40
N ALA A 44 -7.75 -4.19 -3.33
CA ALA A 44 -8.90 -4.67 -2.57
C ALA A 44 -10.19 -4.63 -3.40
N ALA A 45 -10.42 -3.55 -4.16
CA ALA A 45 -11.58 -3.45 -5.06
C ALA A 45 -11.57 -4.53 -6.14
N SER A 46 -10.40 -4.80 -6.74
CA SER A 46 -10.22 -5.85 -7.75
C SER A 46 -10.50 -7.23 -7.16
N ILE A 47 -9.96 -7.53 -5.97
CA ILE A 47 -10.23 -8.79 -5.27
C ILE A 47 -11.72 -8.94 -4.98
N SER A 48 -12.38 -7.88 -4.51
CA SER A 48 -13.82 -7.89 -4.23
C SER A 48 -14.65 -8.15 -5.50
N LEU A 49 -14.32 -7.48 -6.60
CA LEU A 49 -15.02 -7.65 -7.89
C LEU A 49 -14.86 -9.07 -8.44
N PHE A 50 -13.68 -9.67 -8.25
CA PHE A 50 -13.35 -11.01 -8.75
C PHE A 50 -13.47 -12.10 -7.69
N TRP A 51 -14.13 -11.87 -6.56
CA TRP A 51 -14.16 -12.79 -5.42
C TRP A 51 -14.54 -14.23 -5.80
N GLN A 52 -15.48 -14.42 -6.74
CA GLN A 52 -15.87 -15.74 -7.24
C GLN A 52 -14.75 -16.44 -8.02
N ARG A 53 -14.02 -15.69 -8.86
CA ARG A 53 -12.85 -16.22 -9.58
C ARG A 53 -11.70 -16.48 -8.63
N VAL A 54 -11.40 -15.56 -7.71
CA VAL A 54 -10.37 -15.75 -6.68
C VAL A 54 -10.64 -17.00 -5.85
N LYS A 55 -11.88 -17.20 -5.38
CA LYS A 55 -12.30 -18.43 -4.69
C LYS A 55 -12.14 -19.66 -5.57
N SER A 56 -12.56 -19.62 -6.84
CA SER A 56 -12.40 -20.78 -7.71
C SER A 56 -10.93 -21.08 -7.98
N PHE A 57 -10.06 -20.09 -8.16
CA PHE A 57 -8.61 -20.28 -8.27
C PHE A 57 -7.99 -20.86 -7.00
N LEU A 58 -8.41 -20.42 -5.80
CA LEU A 58 -7.93 -20.97 -4.52
C LEU A 58 -8.48 -22.38 -4.21
N CYS A 59 -9.76 -22.63 -4.49
CA CYS A 59 -10.42 -23.90 -4.18
C CYS A 59 -10.14 -24.99 -5.22
N ARG A 60 -9.74 -24.66 -6.45
CA ARG A 60 -9.49 -25.65 -7.52
C ARG A 60 -8.29 -26.57 -7.26
N THR A 61 -7.47 -26.26 -6.26
CA THR A 61 -6.40 -27.15 -5.77
C THR A 61 -6.93 -28.30 -4.89
N GLY A 62 -8.17 -28.23 -4.37
CA GLY A 62 -8.71 -29.21 -3.41
C GLY A 62 -9.57 -30.34 -3.99
N ASP A 63 -10.07 -30.22 -5.23
CA ASP A 63 -11.13 -31.13 -5.72
C ASP A 63 -10.65 -32.25 -6.66
N ASN A 64 -9.34 -32.41 -6.86
CA ASN A 64 -8.82 -33.41 -7.81
C ASN A 64 -8.80 -34.86 -7.25
N GLN A 65 -9.41 -35.14 -6.10
CA GLN A 65 -9.35 -36.46 -5.44
C GLN A 65 -10.72 -37.14 -5.23
N ARG A 66 -11.86 -36.47 -5.48
CA ARG A 66 -13.17 -37.09 -5.24
C ARG A 66 -13.76 -37.86 -6.44
N GLN A 67 -13.18 -37.75 -7.63
CA GLN A 67 -13.78 -38.34 -8.84
C GLN A 67 -13.25 -39.74 -9.22
N LYS A 68 -12.16 -40.23 -8.62
CA LYS A 68 -11.61 -41.57 -8.96
C LYS A 68 -12.17 -42.74 -8.12
N SER A 69 -12.75 -42.52 -6.95
CA SER A 69 -13.18 -43.62 -6.07
C SER A 69 -14.58 -44.20 -6.38
N GLY A 70 -15.38 -43.57 -7.26
CA GLY A 70 -16.76 -43.99 -7.54
C GLY A 70 -16.97 -44.85 -8.79
N ARG A 71 -15.92 -45.10 -9.58
CA ARG A 71 -16.02 -45.82 -10.87
C ARG A 71 -15.54 -47.27 -10.85
N GLU A 72 -14.95 -47.74 -9.77
CA GLU A 72 -14.49 -49.14 -9.62
C GLU A 72 -15.51 -50.08 -8.95
N ARG A 73 -16.71 -49.59 -8.63
CA ARG A 73 -17.83 -50.41 -8.13
C ARG A 73 -19.04 -50.38 -9.07
N LYS A 74 -18.82 -50.53 -10.38
CA LYS A 74 -19.88 -50.85 -11.34
C LYS A 74 -19.46 -52.01 -12.20
#